data_AF-A0A7V9TLE4-F1
#
_entry.id   AF-A0A7V9TLE4-F1
#
_cell.length_a   1.000
_cell.length_b   1.000
_cell.length_c   1.000
_cell.angle_alpha   90.00
_cell.angle_beta   90.00
_cell.angle_gamma   90.00
#
_symmetry.space_group_name_H-M   'P 1'
#
loop_
_entity.id
_entity.type
_entity.pdbx_description
1 polymer ?
#
loop_
_entity_poly.entity_id
_entity_poly.type
_entity_poly.pdbx_seq_one_letter_code
_entity_poly.pdbx_strand_id
1 'polypeptide(L)'
;MTRCGIELRRMGSGANSVEEIAQKIADFFYQSLRMGPDDRACALVRFYVTASYSELQPDLQEFADNIVGKHGSPGMKCLTLLGTAGEESAWNSRKQSVGHKAIPLQSEESIAKSPMINALIHQLGIPVPSLLENDQRIMLDEHQHSFNVFHVERAEGSPYIPAQKDFVIPHQVKSVLGLGGMLPTGEMFAIVLFSKLGIPRERAELFNTLALNAKLAILPFAGKQLFA
;
A
#
# COMPACT_ATOMS: atom_id res chain seq x y z
N MET A 1 -8.60 4.19 17.85
CA MET A 1 -7.29 3.66 17.39
C MET A 1 -6.84 2.43 18.16
N THR A 2 -6.87 2.43 19.50
CA THR A 2 -6.38 1.30 20.33
C THR A 2 -6.99 -0.06 19.98
N ARG A 3 -8.33 -0.16 19.84
CA ARG A 3 -9.01 -1.40 19.44
C ARG A 3 -8.52 -1.91 18.08
N CYS A 4 -8.39 -1.02 17.09
CA CYS A 4 -7.89 -1.39 15.77
C CYS A 4 -6.46 -1.91 15.81
N GLY A 5 -5.59 -1.30 16.64
CA GLY A 5 -4.22 -1.79 16.84
C GLY A 5 -4.15 -3.19 17.47
N ILE A 6 -5.08 -3.54 18.37
CA ILE A 6 -5.16 -4.90 18.92
C ILE A 6 -5.55 -5.90 17.83
N GLU A 7 -6.58 -5.59 17.02
CA GLU A 7 -7.02 -6.46 15.94
C GLU A 7 -5.93 -6.69 14.89
N LEU A 8 -5.25 -5.62 14.44
CA LEU A 8 -4.14 -5.73 13.48
C LEU A 8 -3.04 -6.68 13.97
N ARG A 9 -2.62 -6.57 15.24
CA ARG A 9 -1.58 -7.45 15.80
C ARG A 9 -1.98 -8.92 15.85
N ARG A 10 -3.28 -9.22 15.98
CA ARG A 10 -3.78 -10.61 15.98
C ARG A 10 -3.82 -11.21 14.58
N MET A 11 -3.95 -10.41 13.52
CA MET A 11 -4.10 -10.90 12.14
C MET A 11 -2.89 -11.68 11.61
N GLY A 12 -1.69 -11.42 12.14
CA GLY A 12 -0.49 -12.18 11.79
C GLY A 12 -0.49 -13.61 12.34
N SER A 13 -1.35 -13.94 13.31
CA SER A 13 -1.40 -15.29 13.89
C SER A 13 -2.04 -16.29 12.92
N GLY A 14 -1.33 -17.38 12.63
CA GLY A 14 -1.83 -18.48 11.80
C GLY A 14 -1.95 -18.17 10.30
N ALA A 15 -1.36 -17.08 9.81
CA ALA A 15 -1.20 -16.84 8.38
C ALA A 15 0.01 -17.58 7.82
N ASN A 16 -0.01 -17.89 6.52
CA ASN A 16 1.04 -18.63 5.82
C ASN A 16 1.85 -17.74 4.85
N SER A 17 1.33 -16.57 4.48
CA SER A 17 1.98 -15.65 3.55
C SER A 17 1.69 -14.18 3.89
N VAL A 18 2.47 -13.27 3.30
CA VAL A 18 2.21 -11.83 3.41
C VAL A 18 0.89 -11.46 2.75
N GLU A 19 0.55 -12.10 1.62
CA GLU A 19 -0.73 -11.93 0.91
C GLU A 19 -1.94 -12.18 1.82
N GLU A 20 -1.95 -13.28 2.59
CA GLU A 20 -3.08 -13.58 3.49
C GLU A 20 -3.29 -12.48 4.54
N ILE A 21 -2.21 -11.93 5.09
CA ILE A 21 -2.27 -10.88 6.12
C ILE A 21 -2.68 -9.55 5.49
N ALA A 22 -2.08 -9.22 4.33
CA ALA A 22 -2.41 -8.03 3.57
C ALA A 22 -3.91 -7.98 3.22
N GLN A 23 -4.47 -9.12 2.80
CA GLN A 23 -5.91 -9.24 2.53
C GLN A 23 -6.74 -9.06 3.80
N LYS A 24 -6.40 -9.75 4.91
CA LYS A 24 -7.09 -9.58 6.21
C LYS A 24 -7.08 -8.13 6.69
N ILE A 25 -5.96 -7.42 6.52
CA ILE A 25 -5.82 -6.00 6.89
C ILE A 25 -6.69 -5.12 6.00
N ALA A 26 -6.68 -5.36 4.67
CA ALA A 26 -7.52 -4.60 3.73
C ALA A 26 -9.01 -4.78 4.06
N ASP A 27 -9.45 -6.02 4.27
CA ASP A 27 -10.82 -6.36 4.68
C ASP A 27 -11.18 -5.66 5.99
N PHE A 28 -10.28 -5.70 6.98
CA PHE A 28 -10.52 -5.07 8.28
C PHE A 28 -10.74 -3.57 8.16
N PHE A 29 -9.89 -2.85 7.43
CA PHE A 29 -10.05 -1.40 7.25
C PHE A 29 -11.33 -1.08 6.48
N TYR A 30 -11.61 -1.82 5.42
CA TYR A 30 -12.83 -1.64 4.63
C TYR A 30 -14.09 -1.91 5.47
N GLN A 31 -14.07 -2.94 6.32
CA GLN A 31 -15.22 -3.34 7.13
C GLN A 31 -15.42 -2.49 8.40
N SER A 32 -14.34 -1.99 8.99
CA SER A 32 -14.36 -1.30 10.28
C SER A 32 -14.63 0.20 10.15
N LEU A 33 -14.21 0.82 9.04
CA LEU A 33 -14.46 2.24 8.79
C LEU A 33 -15.84 2.39 8.13
N ARG A 34 -16.78 3.00 8.87
CA ARG A 34 -18.19 3.10 8.45
C ARG A 34 -18.72 4.53 8.63
N MET A 35 -19.64 4.92 7.75
CA MET A 35 -20.43 6.16 7.86
C MET A 35 -21.78 5.91 8.55
N GLY A 36 -22.25 4.66 8.51
CA GLY A 36 -23.49 4.19 9.12
C GLY A 36 -23.49 2.65 9.21
N PRO A 37 -24.60 2.03 9.64
CA PRO A 37 -24.70 0.57 9.77
C PRO A 37 -24.34 -0.17 8.49
N ASP A 38 -24.79 0.30 7.33
CA ASP A 38 -24.59 -0.37 6.04
C ASP A 38 -23.60 0.36 5.11
N ASP A 39 -23.17 1.56 5.49
CA ASP A 39 -22.34 2.42 4.65
C ASP A 39 -20.85 2.36 5.00
N ARG A 40 -20.04 1.94 4.02
CA ARG A 40 -18.58 1.93 4.12
C ARG A 40 -18.00 3.32 3.95
N ALA A 41 -17.07 3.70 4.83
CA ALA A 41 -16.40 5.00 4.74
C ALA A 41 -15.29 5.04 3.67
N CYS A 42 -14.91 3.89 3.13
CA CYS A 42 -13.97 3.76 2.02
C CYS A 42 -14.68 3.19 0.80
N ALA A 43 -14.38 3.72 -0.38
CA ALA A 43 -14.73 3.08 -1.65
C ALA A 43 -13.79 1.90 -1.92
N LEU A 44 -12.52 2.04 -1.54
CA LEU A 44 -11.46 1.08 -1.80
C LEU A 44 -10.36 1.16 -0.74
N VAL A 45 -9.84 0.00 -0.36
CA VAL A 45 -8.65 -0.17 0.48
C VAL A 45 -7.68 -1.07 -0.27
N ARG A 46 -6.41 -0.68 -0.34
CA ARG A 46 -5.35 -1.49 -0.96
C ARG A 46 -4.13 -1.61 -0.06
N PHE A 47 -3.53 -2.79 -0.05
CA PHE A 47 -2.32 -3.12 0.68
C PHE A 47 -1.21 -3.47 -0.31
N TYR A 48 -0.12 -2.73 -0.23
CA TYR A 48 1.06 -2.90 -1.08
C TYR A 48 2.28 -3.30 -0.28
N VAL A 49 3.15 -4.11 -0.89
CA VAL A 49 4.51 -4.38 -0.43
C VAL A 49 5.44 -4.29 -1.64
N THR A 50 6.63 -3.75 -1.46
CA THR A 50 7.64 -3.76 -2.52
C THR A 50 8.33 -5.10 -2.57
N ALA A 51 8.39 -5.71 -3.76
CA ALA A 51 9.08 -6.98 -3.98
C ALA A 51 10.01 -6.88 -5.18
N SER A 52 11.05 -7.70 -5.22
CA SER A 52 11.93 -7.79 -6.37
C SER A 52 11.20 -8.47 -7.53
N TYR A 53 11.48 -8.07 -8.76
CA TYR A 53 10.84 -8.62 -9.96
C TYR A 53 10.94 -10.16 -10.03
N SER A 54 12.06 -10.74 -9.62
CA SER A 54 12.24 -12.20 -9.58
C SER A 54 11.34 -12.93 -8.58
N GLU A 55 10.77 -12.23 -7.61
CA GLU A 55 9.88 -12.79 -6.58
C GLU A 55 8.40 -12.74 -7.03
N LEU A 56 8.09 -12.00 -8.10
CA LEU A 56 6.74 -11.84 -8.62
C LEU A 56 6.23 -13.11 -9.32
N GLN A 57 4.93 -13.35 -9.23
CA GLN A 57 4.25 -14.34 -10.07
C GLN A 57 4.31 -13.94 -11.56
N PRO A 58 4.26 -14.89 -12.51
CA PRO A 58 4.44 -14.60 -13.94
C PRO A 58 3.49 -13.52 -14.51
N ASP A 59 2.25 -13.48 -14.05
CA ASP A 59 1.25 -12.48 -14.46
C ASP A 59 1.61 -11.07 -13.98
N LEU A 60 2.25 -10.95 -12.82
CA LEU A 60 2.73 -9.69 -12.27
C LEU A 60 4.03 -9.23 -12.93
N GLN A 61 4.89 -10.17 -13.33
CA GLN A 61 6.07 -9.91 -14.16
C GLN A 61 5.67 -9.35 -15.52
N GLU A 62 4.73 -10.00 -16.21
CA GLU A 62 4.19 -9.53 -17.48
C GLU A 62 3.55 -8.14 -17.35
N PHE A 63 2.81 -7.89 -16.27
CA PHE A 63 2.25 -6.56 -15.98
C PHE A 63 3.35 -5.49 -15.84
N ALA A 64 4.41 -5.79 -15.08
CA ALA A 64 5.54 -4.88 -14.91
C ALA A 64 6.28 -4.63 -16.23
N ASP A 65 6.52 -5.68 -17.00
CA ASP A 65 7.19 -5.62 -18.30
C ASP A 65 6.45 -4.74 -19.30
N ASN A 66 5.12 -4.85 -19.34
CA ASN A 66 4.26 -4.03 -20.20
C ASN A 66 4.34 -2.53 -19.85
N ILE A 67 4.54 -2.18 -18.58
CA ILE A 67 4.70 -0.78 -18.17
C ILE A 67 6.06 -0.22 -18.62
N VAL A 68 7.11 -1.02 -18.50
CA VAL A 68 8.48 -0.56 -18.80
C VAL A 68 8.89 -0.79 -20.26
N GLY A 69 8.09 -1.55 -21.02
CA GLY A 69 8.31 -1.88 -22.43
C GLY A 69 9.42 -2.90 -22.69
N LYS A 70 9.87 -3.63 -21.66
CA LYS A 70 10.95 -4.62 -21.73
C LYS A 70 10.92 -5.55 -20.51
N HIS A 71 11.69 -6.63 -20.54
CA HIS A 71 11.86 -7.47 -19.35
C HIS A 71 12.53 -6.72 -18.20
N GLY A 72 11.93 -6.82 -17.01
CA GLY A 72 12.49 -6.34 -15.76
C GLY A 72 13.78 -7.06 -15.37
N SER A 73 14.72 -6.35 -14.77
CA SER A 73 15.88 -6.99 -14.15
C SER A 73 15.46 -7.73 -12.87
N PRO A 74 16.07 -8.87 -12.50
CA PRO A 74 15.66 -9.66 -11.33
C PRO A 74 15.51 -8.85 -10.03
N GLY A 75 16.42 -7.90 -9.79
CA GLY A 75 16.42 -7.03 -8.60
C GLY A 75 15.59 -5.74 -8.73
N MET A 76 14.89 -5.51 -9.85
CA MET A 76 14.02 -4.33 -10.02
C MET A 76 12.89 -4.40 -8.98
N LYS A 77 12.72 -3.34 -8.17
CA LYS A 77 11.64 -3.30 -7.19
C LYS A 77 10.31 -2.95 -7.86
N CYS A 78 9.25 -3.63 -7.44
CA CYS A 78 7.89 -3.39 -7.86
C CYS A 78 7.02 -3.17 -6.62
N LEU A 79 6.23 -2.09 -6.61
CA LEU A 79 5.18 -1.88 -5.62
C LEU A 79 3.99 -2.79 -5.94
N THR A 80 3.86 -3.87 -5.18
CA THR A 80 3.01 -5.02 -5.51
C THR A 80 1.77 -5.09 -4.62
N LEU A 81 0.61 -5.21 -5.24
CA LEU A 81 -0.69 -5.33 -4.57
C LEU A 81 -0.85 -6.72 -3.97
N LEU A 82 -0.99 -6.80 -2.65
CA LEU A 82 -1.17 -8.06 -1.92
C LEU A 82 -2.53 -8.20 -1.24
N GLY A 83 -3.22 -7.10 -0.98
CA GLY A 83 -4.56 -7.12 -0.39
C GLY A 83 -5.43 -6.01 -0.95
N THR A 84 -6.70 -6.29 -1.20
CA THR A 84 -7.64 -5.28 -1.71
C THR A 84 -9.06 -5.58 -1.26
N ALA A 85 -9.80 -4.55 -0.87
CA ALA A 85 -11.20 -4.64 -0.48
C ALA A 85 -11.92 -3.36 -0.89
N GLY A 86 -13.10 -3.48 -1.50
CA GLY A 86 -13.79 -2.32 -2.07
C GLY A 86 -15.24 -2.57 -2.43
N GLU A 87 -15.91 -1.50 -2.87
CA GLU A 87 -17.35 -1.55 -3.17
C GLU A 87 -17.68 -2.38 -4.42
N GLU A 88 -16.79 -2.40 -5.41
CA GLU A 88 -16.93 -3.27 -6.57
C GLU A 88 -16.47 -4.70 -6.26
N SER A 89 -17.22 -5.70 -6.73
CA SER A 89 -16.89 -7.11 -6.53
C SER A 89 -15.48 -7.45 -7.02
N ALA A 90 -15.08 -6.89 -8.17
CA ALA A 90 -13.75 -7.05 -8.76
C ALA A 90 -12.61 -6.45 -7.92
N TRP A 91 -12.89 -5.58 -6.95
CA TRP A 91 -11.88 -4.98 -6.08
C TRP A 91 -11.60 -5.79 -4.82
N ASN A 92 -12.32 -6.89 -4.60
CA ASN A 92 -12.16 -7.76 -3.44
C ASN A 92 -11.22 -8.95 -3.72
N SER A 93 -10.50 -8.90 -4.85
CA SER A 93 -9.44 -9.86 -5.19
C SER A 93 -8.35 -9.19 -6.00
N ARG A 94 -7.08 -9.32 -5.56
CA ARG A 94 -5.95 -8.74 -6.30
C ARG A 94 -5.82 -9.31 -7.72
N LYS A 95 -6.24 -10.57 -7.92
CA LYS A 95 -6.17 -11.27 -9.22
C LYS A 95 -7.10 -10.62 -10.25
N GLN A 96 -8.13 -9.90 -9.78
CA GLN A 96 -9.09 -9.19 -10.61
C GLN A 96 -8.76 -7.70 -10.77
N SER A 97 -7.75 -7.18 -10.06
CA SER A 97 -7.29 -5.80 -10.27
C SER A 97 -6.81 -5.65 -11.71
N VAL A 98 -7.28 -4.64 -12.43
CA VAL A 98 -6.88 -4.38 -13.83
C VAL A 98 -5.60 -3.56 -13.88
N GLY A 99 -5.50 -2.51 -13.05
CA GLY A 99 -4.31 -1.66 -12.93
C GLY A 99 -3.62 -1.79 -11.59
N HIS A 100 -2.47 -1.14 -11.45
CA HIS A 100 -1.73 -0.99 -10.19
C HIS A 100 -1.45 -2.32 -9.47
N LYS A 101 -1.16 -3.41 -10.23
CA LYS A 101 -0.91 -4.75 -9.67
C LYS A 101 0.53 -4.92 -9.17
N ALA A 102 1.49 -4.51 -10.00
CA ALA A 102 2.92 -4.51 -9.70
C ALA A 102 3.55 -3.31 -10.40
N ILE A 103 3.72 -2.19 -9.69
CA ILE A 103 4.17 -0.94 -10.30
C ILE A 103 5.70 -0.86 -10.23
N PRO A 104 6.41 -0.85 -11.37
CA PRO A 104 7.87 -0.84 -11.38
C PRO A 104 8.43 0.47 -10.80
N LEU A 105 9.41 0.33 -9.91
CA LEU A 105 10.17 1.43 -9.30
C LEU A 105 11.61 1.35 -9.82
N GLN A 106 11.84 1.83 -11.05
CA GLN A 106 13.11 1.63 -11.77
C GLN A 106 14.17 2.67 -11.42
N SER A 107 13.72 3.88 -11.10
CA SER A 107 14.54 5.05 -10.84
C SER A 107 13.71 6.14 -10.18
N GLU A 108 14.39 7.12 -9.58
CA GLU A 108 13.73 8.32 -9.03
C GLU A 108 12.90 9.03 -10.10
N GLU A 109 13.40 9.12 -11.33
CA GLU A 109 12.67 9.73 -12.46
C GLU A 109 11.37 8.98 -12.78
N SER A 110 11.40 7.63 -12.75
CA SER A 110 10.20 6.82 -12.99
C SER A 110 9.16 7.00 -11.88
N ILE A 111 9.60 7.14 -10.63
CA ILE A 111 8.74 7.38 -9.47
C ILE A 111 8.09 8.76 -9.60
N ALA A 112 8.87 9.78 -9.94
CA ALA A 112 8.40 11.16 -10.10
C ALA A 112 7.30 11.30 -11.17
N LYS A 113 7.27 10.42 -12.18
CA LYS A 113 6.23 10.38 -13.22
C LYS A 113 4.87 9.86 -12.72
N SER A 114 4.81 9.26 -11.54
CA SER A 114 3.57 8.82 -10.89
C SER A 114 3.27 9.68 -9.67
N PRO A 115 2.42 10.73 -9.80
CA PRO A 115 2.22 11.73 -8.75
C PRO A 115 1.81 11.14 -7.39
N MET A 116 0.91 10.15 -7.38
CA MET A 116 0.47 9.50 -6.14
C MET A 116 1.60 8.70 -5.49
N ILE A 117 2.35 7.94 -6.28
CA ILE A 117 3.40 7.04 -5.75
C ILE A 117 4.55 7.87 -5.21
N ASN A 118 4.96 8.90 -5.96
CA ASN A 118 5.95 9.87 -5.50
C ASN A 118 5.53 10.50 -4.17
N ALA A 119 4.30 11.00 -4.09
CA ALA A 119 3.77 11.60 -2.86
C ALA A 119 3.66 10.58 -1.71
N LEU A 120 3.28 9.34 -1.99
CA LEU A 120 3.22 8.26 -1.01
C LEU A 120 4.60 7.97 -0.40
N ILE A 121 5.63 7.74 -1.23
CA ILE A 121 6.99 7.43 -0.77
C ILE A 121 7.56 8.59 0.06
N HIS A 122 7.46 9.82 -0.45
CA HIS A 122 8.00 10.99 0.25
C HIS A 122 7.26 11.32 1.55
N GLN A 123 5.92 11.28 1.58
CA GLN A 123 5.17 11.57 2.81
C GLN A 123 5.32 10.47 3.85
N LEU A 124 5.59 9.23 3.43
CA LEU A 124 5.97 8.16 4.35
C LEU A 124 7.38 8.33 4.95
N GLY A 125 8.17 9.29 4.46
CA GLY A 125 9.53 9.55 4.92
C GLY A 125 10.51 8.47 4.49
N ILE A 126 10.27 7.82 3.35
CA ILE A 126 11.10 6.74 2.83
C ILE A 126 12.11 7.35 1.84
N PRO A 127 13.43 7.25 2.10
CA PRO A 127 14.43 7.70 1.14
C PRO A 127 14.35 6.85 -0.14
N VAL A 128 14.27 7.49 -1.30
CA VAL A 128 14.17 6.77 -2.58
C VAL A 128 15.40 5.90 -2.86
N PRO A 129 16.66 6.35 -2.60
CA PRO A 129 17.83 5.49 -2.79
C PRO A 129 17.73 4.20 -1.99
N SER A 130 17.31 4.28 -0.73
CA SER A 130 17.08 3.15 0.15
C SER A 130 16.02 2.15 -0.35
N LEU A 131 15.07 2.63 -1.16
CA LEU A 131 14.06 1.76 -1.78
C LEU A 131 14.57 1.09 -3.05
N LEU A 132 15.49 1.73 -3.78
CA LEU A 132 16.03 1.22 -5.04
C LEU A 132 17.25 0.32 -4.86
N GLU A 133 17.97 0.46 -3.74
CA GLU A 133 19.14 -0.34 -3.40
C GLU A 133 18.77 -1.78 -3.00
N ASN A 134 19.63 -2.73 -3.36
CA ASN A 134 19.50 -4.14 -2.99
C ASN A 134 20.30 -4.53 -1.74
N ASP A 135 21.03 -3.58 -1.12
CA ASP A 135 22.00 -3.90 -0.08
C ASP A 135 21.40 -3.75 1.32
N GLN A 136 21.04 -4.88 1.92
CA GLN A 136 20.41 -4.97 3.25
C GLN A 136 21.31 -4.47 4.39
N ARG A 137 22.61 -4.25 4.14
CA ARG A 137 23.63 -4.05 5.18
C ARG A 137 23.73 -2.63 5.75
N ILE A 138 23.15 -1.62 5.09
CA ILE A 138 23.30 -0.20 5.50
C ILE A 138 22.08 0.31 6.30
N MET A 139 20.97 -0.44 6.36
CA MET A 139 19.66 0.10 6.78
C MET A 139 19.31 -0.03 8.27
N LEU A 140 20.11 -0.73 9.08
CA LEU A 140 19.68 -1.21 10.41
C LEU A 140 19.55 -0.12 11.50
N ASP A 141 20.26 1.01 11.40
CA ASP A 141 20.31 2.01 12.48
C ASP A 141 19.42 3.24 12.25
N GLU A 142 19.15 3.67 11.01
CA GLU A 142 18.36 4.90 10.74
C GLU A 142 16.85 4.67 10.49
N HIS A 143 16.43 3.45 10.14
CA HIS A 143 15.07 3.17 9.65
C HIS A 143 14.14 2.49 10.67
N GLN A 144 14.56 2.35 11.92
CA GLN A 144 13.74 1.72 12.97
C GLN A 144 12.42 2.49 13.24
N HIS A 145 12.32 3.77 12.81
CA HIS A 145 11.19 4.65 13.08
C HIS A 145 10.41 5.18 11.86
N SER A 146 10.72 4.76 10.62
CA SER A 146 10.03 5.30 9.43
C SER A 146 8.70 4.60 9.17
N PHE A 147 7.72 4.86 10.04
CA PHE A 147 6.32 4.68 9.70
C PHE A 147 5.62 6.03 9.85
N ASN A 148 4.80 6.38 8.85
CA ASN A 148 4.15 7.68 8.78
C ASN A 148 2.85 7.57 7.97
N VAL A 149 2.25 8.71 7.65
CA VAL A 149 1.02 8.81 6.88
C VAL A 149 1.21 9.64 5.60
N PHE A 150 0.65 9.14 4.51
CA PHE A 150 0.41 9.86 3.27
C PHE A 150 -1.02 10.41 3.30
N HIS A 151 -1.24 11.66 2.93
CA HIS A 151 -2.56 12.26 2.99
C HIS A 151 -2.84 13.19 1.82
N VAL A 152 -4.00 12.99 1.19
CA VAL A 152 -4.63 13.88 0.22
C VAL A 152 -5.98 14.29 0.80
N GLU A 153 -6.03 15.48 1.39
CA GLU A 153 -7.21 15.98 2.11
C GLU A 153 -8.44 16.15 1.20
N ARG A 154 -8.21 16.57 -0.06
CA ARG A 154 -9.23 16.66 -1.11
C ARG A 154 -8.80 15.85 -2.33
N ALA A 155 -9.53 14.78 -2.63
CA ALA A 155 -9.26 13.89 -3.77
C ALA A 155 -9.77 14.45 -5.11
N GLU A 156 -10.93 15.10 -5.11
CA GLU A 156 -11.51 15.75 -6.29
C GLU A 156 -10.58 16.86 -6.80
N GLY A 157 -10.21 16.79 -8.08
CA GLY A 157 -9.31 17.74 -8.74
C GLY A 157 -7.85 17.64 -8.29
N SER A 158 -7.50 16.70 -7.41
CA SER A 158 -6.13 16.54 -6.91
C SER A 158 -5.19 16.09 -8.04
N PRO A 159 -4.04 16.77 -8.25
CA PRO A 159 -3.04 16.34 -9.23
C PRO A 159 -2.39 15.00 -8.85
N TYR A 160 -2.50 14.58 -7.58
CA TYR A 160 -2.00 13.29 -7.14
C TYR A 160 -2.86 12.12 -7.63
N ILE A 161 -4.10 12.36 -8.06
CA ILE A 161 -5.05 11.29 -8.42
C ILE A 161 -5.61 11.55 -9.83
N PRO A 162 -4.92 11.10 -10.89
CA PRO A 162 -5.37 11.36 -12.26
C PRO A 162 -6.72 10.75 -12.63
N ALA A 163 -7.11 9.63 -11.99
CA ALA A 163 -8.33 8.88 -12.26
C ALA A 163 -9.61 9.58 -11.75
N GLN A 164 -9.84 10.83 -12.15
CA GLN A 164 -10.96 11.63 -11.68
C GLN A 164 -12.30 11.11 -12.20
N LYS A 165 -12.38 10.87 -13.52
CA LYS A 165 -13.62 10.49 -14.21
C LYS A 165 -14.02 9.04 -13.96
N ASP A 166 -13.03 8.15 -13.83
CA ASP A 166 -13.27 6.71 -13.77
C ASP A 166 -13.23 6.15 -12.34
N PHE A 167 -12.76 6.94 -11.36
CA PHE A 167 -12.62 6.47 -10.00
C PHE A 167 -13.06 7.49 -8.93
N VAL A 168 -12.47 8.69 -8.90
CA VAL A 168 -12.74 9.65 -7.79
C VAL A 168 -14.20 10.12 -7.79
N ILE A 169 -14.71 10.60 -8.92
CA ILE A 169 -16.06 11.15 -9.03
C ILE A 169 -17.13 10.05 -8.89
N PRO A 170 -17.09 8.93 -9.64
CA PRO A 170 -18.14 7.91 -9.57
C PRO A 170 -18.27 7.27 -8.19
N HIS A 171 -17.14 7.02 -7.51
CA HIS A 171 -17.12 6.36 -6.21
C HIS A 171 -17.09 7.35 -5.04
N GLN A 172 -17.27 8.64 -5.32
CA GLN A 172 -17.38 9.73 -4.34
C GLN A 172 -16.19 9.78 -3.37
N VAL A 173 -14.98 9.52 -3.87
CA VAL A 173 -13.76 9.60 -3.07
C VAL A 173 -13.50 11.07 -2.73
N LYS A 174 -13.52 11.40 -1.44
CA LYS A 174 -13.33 12.76 -0.93
C LYS A 174 -11.92 13.00 -0.42
N SER A 175 -11.28 11.99 0.16
CA SER A 175 -9.89 12.08 0.65
C SER A 175 -9.17 10.74 0.48
N VAL A 176 -7.83 10.77 0.50
CA VAL A 176 -7.01 9.56 0.46
C VAL A 176 -6.01 9.57 1.61
N LEU A 177 -5.92 8.45 2.31
CA LEU A 177 -5.02 8.26 3.44
C LEU A 177 -4.19 7.01 3.21
N GLY A 178 -2.87 7.17 3.14
CA GLY A 178 -1.91 6.08 3.18
C GLY A 178 -1.28 5.97 4.56
N LEU A 179 -0.99 4.75 4.99
CA LEU A 179 -0.16 4.48 6.16
C LEU A 179 0.79 3.33 5.86
N GLY A 180 2.05 3.44 6.27
CA GLY A 180 3.07 2.50 5.83
C GLY A 180 4.44 2.82 6.39
N GLY A 181 5.43 2.08 5.92
CA GLY A 181 6.82 2.24 6.35
C GLY A 181 7.75 1.16 5.79
N MET A 182 9.01 1.19 6.21
CA MET A 182 10.01 0.19 5.83
C MET A 182 10.01 -1.00 6.80
N LEU A 183 10.17 -2.21 6.26
CA LEU A 183 10.50 -3.42 7.00
C LEU A 183 12.02 -3.52 7.23
N PRO A 184 12.48 -4.23 8.27
CA PRO A 184 13.92 -4.40 8.54
C PRO A 184 14.70 -5.08 7.41
N THR A 185 14.01 -5.82 6.54
CA THR A 185 14.56 -6.51 5.37
C THR A 185 14.68 -5.62 4.12
N GLY A 186 14.21 -4.36 4.20
CA GLY A 186 14.34 -3.36 3.13
C GLY A 186 13.08 -3.17 2.28
N GLU A 187 12.03 -3.98 2.45
CA GLU A 187 10.78 -3.77 1.73
C GLU A 187 9.94 -2.66 2.37
N MET A 188 9.37 -1.80 1.54
CA MET A 188 8.30 -0.89 1.93
C MET A 188 6.97 -1.65 1.96
N PHE A 189 6.11 -1.32 2.92
CA PHE A 189 4.68 -1.63 2.85
C PHE A 189 3.83 -0.36 2.97
N ALA A 190 2.64 -0.37 2.37
CA ALA A 190 1.67 0.73 2.47
C ALA A 190 0.23 0.23 2.36
N ILE A 191 -0.64 0.75 3.22
CA ILE A 191 -2.09 0.59 3.15
C ILE A 191 -2.66 1.92 2.67
N VAL A 192 -3.42 1.93 1.58
CA VAL A 192 -4.03 3.13 1.00
C VAL A 192 -5.56 3.02 1.10
N LEU A 193 -6.16 4.01 1.74
CA LEU A 193 -7.59 4.15 1.99
C LEU A 193 -8.16 5.26 1.10
N PHE A 194 -9.04 4.91 0.18
CA PHE A 194 -9.78 5.87 -0.64
C PHE A 194 -11.13 6.16 0.03
N SER A 195 -11.19 7.24 0.80
CA SER A 195 -12.33 7.54 1.69
C SER A 195 -13.42 8.35 0.99
N LYS A 196 -14.67 8.00 1.26
CA LYS A 196 -15.88 8.75 0.88
C LYS A 196 -16.16 9.93 1.81
N LEU A 197 -15.34 10.11 2.84
CA LEU A 197 -15.36 11.21 3.79
C LEU A 197 -14.16 12.14 3.57
N GLY A 198 -14.34 13.42 3.90
CA GLY A 198 -13.20 14.32 4.08
C GLY A 198 -12.51 13.99 5.40
N ILE A 199 -11.22 13.71 5.35
CA ILE A 199 -10.40 13.46 6.54
C ILE A 199 -9.51 14.70 6.72
N PRO A 200 -9.68 15.49 7.79
CA PRO A 200 -8.74 16.58 8.10
C PRO A 200 -7.36 16.02 8.47
N ARG A 201 -6.30 16.79 8.20
CA ARG A 201 -4.91 16.38 8.47
C ARG A 201 -4.69 15.85 9.90
N GLU A 202 -5.23 16.55 10.89
CA GLU A 202 -5.12 16.16 12.31
C GLU A 202 -5.67 14.74 12.58
N ARG A 203 -6.72 14.33 11.86
CA ARG A 203 -7.30 12.98 11.98
C ARG A 203 -6.48 11.95 11.22
N ALA A 204 -5.91 12.32 10.07
CA ALA A 204 -5.01 11.46 9.31
C ALA A 204 -3.80 11.04 10.15
N GLU A 205 -3.23 11.97 10.93
CA GLU A 205 -2.06 11.72 11.79
C GLU A 205 -2.30 10.66 12.87
N LEU A 206 -3.54 10.49 13.33
CA LEU A 206 -3.89 9.43 14.28
C LEU A 206 -3.62 8.02 13.73
N PHE A 207 -3.61 7.85 12.39
CA PHE A 207 -3.34 6.56 11.74
C PHE A 207 -1.87 6.16 11.79
N ASN A 208 -0.97 7.06 12.18
CA ASN A 208 0.45 6.73 12.34
C ASN A 208 0.65 5.54 13.32
N THR A 209 -0.13 5.49 14.40
CA THR A 209 -0.08 4.34 15.33
C THR A 209 -0.55 3.04 14.68
N LEU A 210 -1.47 3.08 13.71
CA LEU A 210 -1.91 1.87 13.01
C LEU A 210 -0.86 1.38 12.00
N ALA A 211 -0.03 2.27 11.44
CA ALA A 211 1.11 1.88 10.62
C ALA A 211 2.06 0.95 11.38
N LEU A 212 2.39 1.32 12.63
CA LEU A 212 3.20 0.47 13.51
C LEU A 212 2.55 -0.89 13.78
N ASN A 213 1.24 -0.92 14.08
CA ASN A 213 0.55 -2.19 14.35
C ASN A 213 0.47 -3.08 13.10
N ALA A 214 0.26 -2.50 11.92
CA ALA A 214 0.32 -3.23 10.65
C ALA A 214 1.74 -3.77 10.39
N LYS A 215 2.78 -2.96 10.62
CA LYS A 215 4.19 -3.39 10.54
C LYS A 215 4.45 -4.61 11.43
N LEU A 216 4.03 -4.56 12.69
CA LEU A 216 4.19 -5.67 13.63
C LEU A 216 3.42 -6.94 13.20
N ALA A 217 2.29 -6.80 12.51
CA ALA A 217 1.50 -7.94 12.04
C ALA A 217 2.18 -8.67 10.87
N ILE A 218 2.85 -7.94 9.97
CA ILE A 218 3.54 -8.52 8.80
C ILE A 218 5.01 -8.86 9.08
N LEU A 219 5.63 -8.27 10.09
CA LEU A 219 7.05 -8.47 10.41
C LEU A 219 7.47 -9.95 10.53
N PRO A 220 6.67 -10.87 11.12
CA PRO A 220 7.03 -12.28 11.18
C PRO A 220 7.13 -12.97 9.81
N PHE A 221 6.71 -12.29 8.74
CA PHE A 221 6.67 -12.78 7.36
C PHE A 221 7.62 -12.00 6.43
N ALA A 222 8.36 -11.03 6.97
CA ALA A 222 9.42 -10.34 6.25
C ALA A 222 10.47 -11.34 5.76
N GLY A 223 10.80 -11.29 4.46
CA GLY A 223 11.69 -12.26 3.82
C GLY A 223 11.13 -13.69 3.71
N LYS A 224 9.83 -13.90 3.96
CA LYS A 224 9.14 -15.19 3.76
C LYS A 224 8.29 -15.17 2.48
N GLN A 225 7.49 -16.21 2.31
CA GLN A 225 6.58 -16.38 1.17
C GLN A 225 5.64 -15.17 1.02
N LEU A 226 5.75 -14.50 -0.13
CA LEU A 226 4.98 -13.30 -0.45
C LEU A 226 3.52 -13.62 -0.82
N PHE A 227 3.32 -14.64 -1.66
CA PHE A 227 2.03 -15.03 -2.22
C PHE A 227 1.49 -16.33 -1.65
N ALA A 228 0.16 -16.44 -1.52
CA ALA A 228 -0.53 -17.67 -1.12
C ALA A 228 -0.70 -18.65 -2.29
#